data_AF-A0A1S1MS58-F1
#
_entry.id   AF-A0A1S1MS58-F1
#
_cell.length_a   1.000
_cell.length_b   1.000
_cell.length_c   1.000
_cell.angle_alpha   90.00
_cell.angle_beta   90.00
_cell.angle_gamma   90.00
#
_symmetry.space_group_name_H-M   'P 1'
#
loop_
_entity.id
_entity.type
_entity.pdbx_description
1 polymer ?
#
loop_
_entity_poly.entity_id
_entity_poly.type
_entity_poly.pdbx_seq_one_letter_code
_entity_poly.pdbx_strand_id
1 'polypeptide(L)'
;MDTQIAKDNLKALLLQESRKYRFVARAHTSLMTTMYVISIASSLAAAVLVASDALPKLVLAAITALPGTAILCTSAFRFKEHSQWHYKKARRLENLIYSLEFENESVASISKKARTMHDSMELSWPGFGNINGEESARESMSSE
;
A
#
# COMPACT_ATOMS: atom_id res chain seq x y z
N MET A 1 32.02 23.36 -8.20
CA MET A 1 31.62 23.06 -6.80
C MET A 1 30.10 22.96 -6.69
N ASP A 2 29.35 23.84 -7.36
CA ASP A 2 27.87 23.87 -7.33
C ASP A 2 27.17 22.61 -7.85
N THR A 3 27.76 21.91 -8.81
CA THR A 3 27.18 20.69 -9.39
C THR A 3 27.17 19.50 -8.43
N GLN A 4 28.20 19.37 -7.60
CA GLN A 4 28.28 18.31 -6.60
C GLN A 4 27.30 18.58 -5.46
N ILE A 5 27.20 19.82 -5.00
CA ILE A 5 26.23 20.24 -3.98
C ILE A 5 24.79 19.98 -4.46
N ALA A 6 24.48 20.30 -5.73
CA ALA A 6 23.17 20.02 -6.31
C ALA A 6 22.85 18.52 -6.37
N LYS A 7 23.85 17.69 -6.68
CA LYS A 7 23.74 16.22 -6.71
C LYS A 7 23.44 15.66 -5.32
N ASP A 8 24.17 16.12 -4.31
CA ASP A 8 24.02 15.66 -2.93
C ASP A 8 22.67 16.08 -2.34
N ASN A 9 22.21 17.30 -2.62
CA ASN A 9 20.88 17.78 -2.22
C ASN A 9 19.75 16.95 -2.87
N LEU A 10 19.84 16.69 -4.18
CA LEU A 10 18.86 15.87 -4.87
C LEU A 10 18.83 14.43 -4.32
N LYS A 11 20.00 13.86 -4.04
CA LYS A 11 20.11 12.53 -3.42
C LYS A 11 19.43 12.50 -2.06
N ALA A 12 19.67 13.50 -1.21
CA ALA A 12 19.07 13.60 0.12
C ALA A 12 17.53 13.67 0.05
N LEU A 13 16.98 14.47 -0.88
CA LEU A 13 15.53 14.57 -1.10
C LEU A 13 14.92 13.23 -1.53
N LEU A 14 15.52 12.56 -2.53
CA LEU A 14 15.03 11.27 -3.01
C LEU A 14 15.10 10.19 -1.92
N LEU A 15 16.14 10.20 -1.07
CA LEU A 15 16.30 9.28 0.04
C LEU A 15 15.23 9.52 1.12
N GLN A 16 14.99 10.78 1.48
CA GLN A 16 13.97 11.15 2.45
C GLN A 16 12.59 10.69 1.97
N GLU A 17 12.28 10.94 0.70
CA GLU A 17 10.99 10.57 0.12
C GLU A 17 10.83 9.04 0.01
N SER A 18 11.87 8.31 -0.41
CA SER A 18 11.85 6.84 -0.44
C SER A 18 11.61 6.23 0.95
N ARG A 19 12.28 6.74 1.99
CA ARG A 19 12.09 6.29 3.38
C ARG A 19 10.66 6.51 3.86
N LYS A 20 10.07 7.67 3.56
CA LYS A 20 8.68 7.98 3.89
C LYS A 20 7.74 6.95 3.29
N TYR A 21 7.86 6.66 1.99
CA TYR A 21 6.98 5.68 1.35
C TYR A 21 7.20 4.25 1.84
N ARG A 22 8.44 3.84 2.17
CA ARG A 22 8.69 2.54 2.82
C ARG A 22 7.99 2.42 4.17
N PHE A 23 8.00 3.49 4.97
CA PHE A 23 7.33 3.49 6.26
C PHE A 23 5.81 3.33 6.10
N VAL A 24 5.21 4.11 5.19
CA VAL A 24 3.77 4.02 4.89
C VAL A 24 3.39 2.65 4.33
N ALA A 25 4.23 2.08 3.46
CA ALA A 25 4.01 0.74 2.92
C ALA A 25 3.95 -0.33 4.03
N ARG A 26 4.88 -0.26 5.01
CA ARG A 26 4.90 -1.15 6.17
C ARG A 26 3.70 -0.95 7.08
N ALA A 27 3.28 0.29 7.31
CA ALA A 27 2.08 0.58 8.11
C ALA A 27 0.84 -0.06 7.50
N HIS A 28 0.64 0.05 6.17
CA HIS A 28 -0.47 -0.62 5.49
C HIS A 28 -0.40 -2.15 5.55
N THR A 29 0.79 -2.74 5.37
CA THR A 29 0.95 -4.20 5.53
C THR A 29 0.64 -4.64 6.96
N SER A 30 1.12 -3.89 7.96
CA SER A 30 0.85 -4.18 9.37
C SER A 30 -0.63 -4.10 9.68
N LEU A 31 -1.33 -3.07 9.19
CA LEU A 31 -2.78 -2.91 9.36
C LEU A 31 -3.55 -4.10 8.77
N MET A 32 -3.21 -4.51 7.55
CA MET A 32 -3.80 -5.70 6.93
C MET A 32 -3.62 -6.95 7.80
N THR A 33 -2.40 -7.20 8.28
CA THR A 33 -2.12 -8.33 9.17
C THR A 33 -2.92 -8.25 10.47
N THR A 34 -3.02 -7.07 11.09
CA THR A 34 -3.82 -6.91 12.31
C THR A 34 -5.30 -7.21 12.09
N MET A 35 -5.88 -6.78 10.95
CA MET A 35 -7.27 -7.09 10.62
C MET A 35 -7.50 -8.60 10.46
N TYR A 36 -6.57 -9.32 9.83
CA TYR A 36 -6.65 -10.78 9.74
C TYR A 36 -6.53 -11.47 11.09
N VAL A 37 -5.59 -11.04 11.93
CA VAL A 37 -5.43 -11.61 13.28
C VAL A 37 -6.68 -11.38 14.11
N ILE A 38 -7.26 -10.17 14.07
CA ILE A 38 -8.53 -9.86 14.75
C ILE A 38 -9.66 -10.74 14.19
N SER A 39 -9.75 -10.90 12.87
CA SER A 39 -10.75 -11.76 12.24
C SER A 39 -10.65 -13.21 12.71
N ILE A 40 -9.43 -13.78 12.76
CA ILE A 40 -9.20 -15.16 13.20
C ILE A 40 -9.49 -15.31 14.70
N ALA A 41 -8.98 -14.39 15.52
CA ALA A 41 -9.20 -14.39 16.96
C ALA A 41 -10.68 -14.23 17.32
N SER A 42 -11.40 -13.37 16.62
CA SER A 42 -12.84 -13.16 16.82
C SER A 42 -13.66 -14.38 16.41
N SER A 43 -13.30 -15.05 15.30
CA SER A 43 -13.96 -16.31 14.91
C SER A 43 -13.74 -17.41 15.94
N LEU A 44 -12.52 -17.54 16.49
CA LEU A 44 -12.21 -18.52 17.53
C LEU A 44 -12.95 -18.21 18.83
N ALA A 45 -12.92 -16.93 19.26
CA ALA A 45 -13.63 -16.49 20.46
C ALA A 45 -15.14 -16.71 20.32
N ALA A 46 -15.73 -16.39 19.17
CA ALA A 46 -17.13 -16.65 18.89
C ALA A 46 -17.47 -18.14 19.02
N ALA A 47 -16.65 -19.04 18.44
CA ALA A 47 -16.88 -20.48 18.52
C ALA A 47 -16.87 -21.00 19.97
N VAL A 48 -15.93 -20.53 20.80
CA VAL A 48 -15.85 -20.91 22.23
C VAL A 48 -17.01 -20.34 23.03
N LEU A 49 -17.42 -19.10 22.74
CA LEU A 49 -18.51 -18.40 23.45
C LEU A 49 -19.90 -18.96 23.10
N VAL A 50 -20.11 -19.43 21.86
CA VAL A 50 -21.33 -20.18 21.50
C VAL A 50 -21.43 -21.46 22.34
N ALA A 51 -20.32 -22.17 22.54
CA ALA A 51 -20.30 -23.45 23.23
C ALA A 51 -20.48 -23.34 24.76
N SER A 52 -20.12 -22.21 25.36
CA SER A 52 -20.18 -22.01 26.81
C SER A 52 -21.50 -21.43 27.32
N ASP A 53 -22.38 -20.95 26.42
CA ASP A 53 -23.65 -20.25 26.71
C ASP A 53 -23.50 -19.11 27.74
N ALA A 54 -22.27 -18.59 27.89
CA ALA A 54 -21.88 -17.72 28.99
C ALA A 54 -22.19 -16.23 28.75
N LEU A 55 -22.66 -15.86 27.54
CA LEU A 55 -22.89 -14.47 27.15
C LEU A 55 -24.31 -14.20 26.61
N PRO A 56 -24.81 -12.96 26.77
CA PRO A 56 -26.05 -12.53 26.14
C PRO A 56 -25.98 -12.64 24.61
N LYS A 57 -27.06 -13.13 23.99
CA LYS A 57 -27.17 -13.33 22.52
C LYS A 57 -26.77 -12.10 21.70
N LEU A 58 -27.02 -10.90 22.22
CA LEU A 58 -26.68 -9.63 21.56
C LEU A 58 -25.15 -9.40 21.48
N VAL A 59 -24.42 -9.73 22.53
CA VAL A 59 -22.94 -9.61 22.55
C VAL A 59 -22.32 -10.65 21.62
N LEU A 60 -22.87 -11.87 21.63
CA LEU A 60 -22.43 -12.93 20.75
C LEU A 60 -22.61 -12.57 19.26
N ALA A 61 -23.77 -12.00 18.90
CA ALA A 61 -24.04 -11.52 17.55
C ALA A 61 -23.03 -10.45 17.09
N ALA A 62 -22.67 -9.52 17.97
CA ALA A 62 -21.67 -8.50 17.67
C ALA A 62 -20.28 -9.09 17.41
N ILE A 63 -19.83 -10.05 18.22
CA ILE A 63 -18.53 -10.72 18.05
C ILE A 63 -18.49 -11.56 16.76
N THR A 64 -19.60 -12.21 16.40
CA THR A 64 -19.70 -12.98 15.15
C THR A 64 -19.68 -12.11 13.89
N ALA A 65 -20.06 -10.83 13.98
CA ALA A 65 -20.02 -9.89 12.86
C ALA A 65 -18.61 -9.33 12.58
N LEU A 66 -17.73 -9.30 13.59
CA LEU A 66 -16.39 -8.72 13.49
C LEU A 66 -15.53 -9.32 12.35
N PRO A 67 -15.44 -10.65 12.16
CA PRO A 67 -14.68 -11.24 11.05
C PRO A 67 -15.15 -10.74 9.67
N GLY A 68 -16.47 -10.70 9.47
CA GLY A 68 -17.06 -10.24 8.21
C GLY A 68 -16.75 -8.77 7.94
N THR A 69 -16.90 -7.91 8.95
CA THR A 69 -16.54 -6.49 8.82
C THR A 69 -15.04 -6.27 8.57
N ALA A 70 -14.16 -7.04 9.21
CA ALA A 70 -12.72 -6.96 8.99
C ALA A 70 -12.34 -7.32 7.55
N ILE A 71 -12.91 -8.39 7.00
CA ILE A 71 -12.68 -8.80 5.60
C ILE A 71 -13.17 -7.71 4.64
N LEU A 72 -14.39 -7.18 4.84
CA LEU A 72 -14.95 -6.10 4.02
C LEU A 72 -14.09 -4.82 4.09
N CYS A 73 -13.57 -4.47 5.26
CA CYS A 73 -12.64 -3.35 5.39
C CYS A 73 -11.37 -3.60 4.58
N THR A 74 -10.80 -4.80 4.63
CA THR A 74 -9.58 -5.10 3.85
C THR A 74 -9.79 -5.04 2.35
N SER A 75 -10.97 -5.42 1.85
CA SER A 75 -11.30 -5.33 0.42
C SER A 75 -11.67 -3.91 -0.01
N ALA A 76 -12.47 -3.19 0.79
CA ALA A 76 -12.91 -1.82 0.47
C ALA A 76 -11.74 -0.83 0.43
N PHE A 77 -10.83 -0.92 1.41
CA PHE A 77 -9.67 -0.04 1.50
C PHE A 77 -8.45 -0.52 0.71
N ARG A 78 -8.50 -1.73 0.12
CA ARG A 78 -7.45 -2.26 -0.77
C ARG A 78 -6.03 -2.10 -0.19
N PHE A 79 -5.87 -2.37 1.10
CA PHE A 79 -4.62 -2.07 1.84
C PHE A 79 -3.40 -2.74 1.21
N LYS A 80 -3.58 -3.90 0.57
CA LYS A 80 -2.54 -4.61 -0.16
C LYS A 80 -2.05 -3.79 -1.36
N GLU A 81 -2.96 -3.29 -2.18
CA GLU A 81 -2.63 -2.51 -3.37
C GLU A 81 -2.01 -1.16 -3.01
N HIS A 82 -2.53 -0.48 -1.98
CA HIS A 82 -1.89 0.74 -1.46
C HIS A 82 -0.46 0.46 -0.96
N SER A 83 -0.26 -0.61 -0.18
CA SER A 83 1.08 -1.01 0.27
C SER A 83 2.02 -1.30 -0.89
N GLN A 84 1.57 -2.08 -1.89
CA GLN A 84 2.34 -2.40 -3.08
C GLN A 84 2.70 -1.15 -3.89
N TRP A 85 1.77 -0.20 -4.02
CA TRP A 85 2.02 1.08 -4.68
C TRP A 85 3.14 1.85 -3.97
N HIS A 86 3.09 1.94 -2.65
CA HIS A 86 4.13 2.63 -1.87
C HIS A 86 5.50 1.94 -1.97
N TYR A 87 5.55 0.60 -1.93
CA TYR A 87 6.78 -0.13 -2.16
C TYR A 87 7.34 0.10 -3.58
N LYS A 88 6.48 0.08 -4.60
CA LYS A 88 6.87 0.34 -5.99
C LYS A 88 7.42 1.77 -6.15
N LYS A 89 6.77 2.77 -5.54
CA LYS A 89 7.26 4.16 -5.56
C LYS A 89 8.63 4.29 -4.89
N ALA A 90 8.78 3.73 -3.70
CA ALA A 90 10.06 3.73 -2.98
C ALA A 90 11.19 3.06 -3.78
N ARG A 91 10.90 1.91 -4.42
CA ARG A 91 11.88 1.18 -5.24
C ARG A 91 12.30 1.99 -6.48
N ARG A 92 11.36 2.67 -7.14
CA ARG A 92 11.66 3.56 -8.26
C ARG A 92 12.53 4.74 -7.85
N LEU A 93 12.27 5.33 -6.68
CA LEU A 93 13.11 6.40 -6.11
C LEU A 93 14.53 5.91 -5.79
N GLU A 94 14.66 4.70 -5.21
CA GLU A 94 15.97 4.06 -4.99
C GLU A 94 16.74 3.87 -6.29
N ASN A 95 16.09 3.41 -7.35
CA ASN A 95 16.72 3.25 -8.66
C ASN A 95 17.26 4.59 -9.20
N LEU A 96 16.52 5.70 -9.03
CA LEU A 96 17.01 7.03 -9.41
C LEU A 96 18.23 7.47 -8.60
N ILE A 97 18.30 7.09 -7.32
CA ILE A 97 19.48 7.33 -6.48
C ILE A 97 20.67 6.53 -7.01
N TYR A 98 20.47 5.26 -7.38
CA TYR A 98 21.52 4.42 -7.96
C TYR A 98 22.01 4.98 -9.30
N SER A 99 21.13 5.42 -10.19
CA SER A 99 21.52 6.06 -11.46
C SER A 99 22.30 7.36 -11.24
N LEU A 100 21.91 8.15 -10.22
CA LEU A 100 22.64 9.36 -9.85
C LEU A 100 24.04 9.02 -9.32
N GLU A 101 24.18 7.97 -8.50
CA GLU A 101 25.42 7.63 -7.80
C GLU A 101 26.41 6.83 -8.65
N PHE A 102 25.94 5.85 -9.42
CA PHE A 102 26.79 4.87 -10.12
C PHE A 102 26.79 5.03 -11.64
N GLU A 103 25.75 5.60 -12.23
CA GLU A 103 25.62 5.73 -13.71
C GLU A 103 26.02 7.12 -14.22
N ASN A 104 26.49 8.00 -13.33
CA ASN A 104 26.92 9.38 -13.64
C ASN A 104 25.88 10.20 -14.41
N GLU A 105 24.59 9.92 -14.21
CA GLU A 105 23.54 10.72 -14.83
C GLU A 105 23.52 12.16 -14.31
N SER A 106 23.18 13.09 -15.21
CA SER A 106 23.07 14.50 -14.85
C SER A 106 21.87 14.76 -13.94
N VAL A 107 22.01 15.74 -13.05
CA VAL A 107 20.93 16.20 -12.15
C VAL A 107 19.67 16.55 -12.95
N ALA A 108 19.83 17.18 -14.12
CA ALA A 108 18.73 17.53 -15.01
C ALA A 108 18.00 16.30 -15.58
N SER A 109 18.74 15.26 -15.99
CA SER A 109 18.17 13.98 -16.46
C SER A 109 17.35 13.31 -15.36
N ILE A 110 17.94 13.16 -14.16
CA ILE A 110 17.28 12.51 -13.03
C ILE A 110 16.05 13.31 -12.58
N SER A 111 16.12 14.64 -12.54
CA SER A 111 14.96 15.49 -12.26
C SER A 111 13.82 15.25 -13.26
N LYS A 112 14.13 15.12 -14.56
CA LYS A 112 13.11 14.85 -15.59
C LYS A 112 12.50 13.46 -15.39
N LYS A 113 13.34 12.44 -15.17
CA LYS A 113 12.88 11.06 -14.88
C LYS A 113 12.03 11.00 -13.61
N ALA A 114 12.39 11.75 -12.57
CA ALA A 114 11.63 11.81 -11.32
C ALA A 114 10.22 12.38 -11.55
N ARG A 115 10.07 13.44 -12.37
CA ARG A 115 8.76 14.00 -12.72
C ARG A 115 7.90 13.00 -13.48
N THR A 116 8.41 12.45 -14.58
CA THR A 116 7.68 11.45 -15.37
C THR A 116 7.29 10.23 -14.53
N MET A 117 8.18 9.82 -13.62
CA MET A 117 7.88 8.75 -12.67
C MET A 117 6.75 9.16 -11.71
N HIS A 118 6.76 10.38 -11.18
CA HIS A 118 5.69 10.88 -10.32
C HIS A 118 4.33 10.84 -11.03
N ASP A 119 4.26 11.38 -12.24
CA ASP A 119 3.05 11.39 -13.07
C ASP A 119 2.54 9.96 -13.29
N SER A 120 3.43 9.02 -13.64
CA SER A 120 3.07 7.60 -13.83
C SER A 120 2.60 6.92 -12.54
N MET A 121 3.13 7.35 -11.39
CA MET A 121 2.73 6.81 -10.09
C MET A 121 1.37 7.36 -9.68
N GLU A 122 1.08 8.64 -9.92
CA GLU A 122 -0.23 9.24 -9.68
C GLU A 122 -1.32 8.56 -10.50
N LEU A 123 -1.08 8.31 -11.78
CA LEU A 123 -2.02 7.59 -12.66
C LEU A 123 -2.28 6.15 -12.21
N SER A 124 -1.32 5.53 -11.53
CA SER A 124 -1.45 4.15 -11.02
C SER A 124 -1.89 4.08 -9.55
N TRP A 125 -2.28 5.21 -8.95
CA TRP A 125 -2.76 5.23 -7.57
C TRP A 125 -4.00 4.33 -7.44
N PRO A 126 -3.99 3.35 -6.52
CA PRO A 126 -5.18 2.55 -6.26
C PRO A 126 -6.25 3.46 -5.65
N GLY A 127 -7.36 3.66 -6.38
CA GLY A 127 -8.55 4.30 -5.82
C GLY A 127 -9.18 3.43 -4.72
N PHE A 128 -10.03 4.04 -3.90
CA PHE A 128 -10.85 3.31 -2.93
C PHE A 128 -11.91 2.50 -3.67
N GLY A 129 -12.09 1.24 -3.25
CA GLY A 129 -13.17 0.33 -3.65
C GLY A 129 -13.74 0.45 -5.06
N ASN A 130 -13.35 -0.47 -5.96
CA ASN A 130 -14.27 -0.89 -7.02
C ASN A 130 -15.01 -2.12 -6.48
N ILE A 131 -16.27 -1.95 -6.06
CA ILE A 131 -17.13 -3.05 -5.60
C ILE A 131 -17.50 -4.03 -6.73
N ASN A 132 -17.15 -3.68 -7.98
CA ASN A 132 -17.26 -4.55 -9.15
C ASN A 132 -15.86 -5.07 -9.52
N GLY A 133 -15.44 -6.17 -8.90
CA GLY A 133 -14.14 -6.80 -9.11
C GLY A 133 -13.87 -7.38 -10.51
N GLU A 134 -14.70 -7.10 -11.54
CA GLU A 134 -14.61 -7.79 -12.84
C GLU A 134 -14.67 -6.89 -14.09
N GLU A 135 -15.05 -5.61 -13.98
CA GLU A 135 -15.40 -4.84 -15.19
C GLU A 135 -14.19 -4.21 -15.89
N SER A 136 -13.20 -3.74 -15.13
CA SER A 136 -12.01 -3.09 -15.71
C SER A 136 -11.02 -4.07 -16.36
N ALA A 137 -11.06 -5.36 -16.03
CA ALA A 137 -10.21 -6.39 -16.66
C ALA A 137 -10.82 -6.95 -17.96
N ARG A 138 -12.15 -6.87 -18.12
CA ARG A 138 -12.85 -7.29 -19.34
C ARG A 138 -12.81 -6.22 -20.43
N GLU A 139 -12.85 -4.94 -20.10
CA GLU A 139 -12.76 -3.86 -21.11
C GLU A 139 -11.39 -3.78 -21.79
N SER A 140 -10.30 -4.07 -21.07
CA SER A 140 -8.96 -4.11 -21.66
C SER A 140 -8.68 -5.36 -22.49
N MET A 141 -9.50 -6.41 -22.39
CA MET A 141 -9.41 -7.64 -23.20
C MET A 141 -10.44 -7.72 -24.32
N SER A 142 -11.43 -6.81 -24.34
CA SER A 142 -12.45 -6.73 -25.39
C SER A 142 -12.11 -5.70 -26.49
N SER A 143 -10.96 -5.04 -26.40
CA SER A 143 -10.47 -4.05 -27.37
C SER A 143 -9.28 -4.54 -28.20
N GLU A 144 -9.01 -5.85 -28.18
CA GLU A 144 -8.08 -6.54 -29.11
C GLU A 144 -8.87 -7.46 -30.07
#